data_AF-S3CRF4-F1
#
_entry.id   AF-S3CRF4-F1
#
_cell.length_a   1.000
_cell.length_b   1.000
_cell.length_c   1.000
_cell.angle_alpha   90.00
_cell.angle_beta   90.00
_cell.angle_gamma   90.00
#
_symmetry.space_group_name_H-M   'P 1'
#
loop_
_entity.id
_entity.type
_entity.pdbx_description
1 polymer ?
#
loop_
_entity_poly.entity_id
_entity_poly.type
_entity_poly.pdbx_seq_one_letter_code
_entity_poly.pdbx_strand_id
1 'polypeptide(L)'
;MTINTHSSTTTPHSLSTSLSKTPEDTKYIIFYASINPSTGKSWCGDCRDAEPLIERRFAEEGRDVEVVFVGVKTVWRDPENVWKKKPFAVEKLPTLLKITGDKWDKLVEADVYDQAKLDAFLKD
;
A
#
# COMPACT_ATOMS: atom_id res chain seq x y z
N MET A 1 -6.72 -7.78 22.34
CA MET A 1 -7.22 -7.05 21.16
C MET A 1 -6.96 -7.89 19.94
N THR A 2 -8.00 -8.45 19.32
CA THR A 2 -7.89 -9.27 18.11
C THR A 2 -7.76 -8.33 16.92
N ILE A 3 -6.53 -8.09 16.47
CA ILE A 3 -6.26 -7.40 15.21
C ILE A 3 -6.70 -8.37 14.09
N ASN A 4 -7.80 -8.05 13.40
CA ASN A 4 -8.26 -8.83 12.25
C ASN A 4 -7.26 -8.66 11.10
N THR A 5 -6.28 -9.56 11.02
CA THR A 5 -5.19 -9.58 10.03
C THR A 5 -5.59 -10.08 8.64
N HIS A 6 -6.90 -10.23 8.38
CA HIS A 6 -7.41 -10.92 7.20
C HIS A 6 -7.79 -9.99 6.03
N SER A 7 -8.10 -8.73 6.32
CA SER A 7 -8.45 -7.69 5.34
C SER A 7 -8.53 -6.33 6.02
N SER A 8 -8.09 -5.25 5.35
CA SER A 8 -8.41 -3.90 5.83
C SER A 8 -9.94 -3.71 5.84
N THR A 9 -10.47 -3.08 6.89
CA THR A 9 -11.90 -2.73 6.99
C THR A 9 -12.30 -1.64 6.00
N THR A 10 -11.32 -0.95 5.42
CA THR A 10 -11.50 0.12 4.45
C THR A 10 -11.80 -0.46 3.07
N THR A 11 -12.81 0.09 2.38
CA THR A 11 -13.12 -0.24 0.98
C THR A 11 -12.45 0.74 0.02
N PRO A 12 -12.27 0.38 -1.27
CA PRO A 12 -11.72 1.31 -2.25
C PRO A 12 -12.49 2.64 -2.32
N HIS A 13 -13.82 2.58 -2.24
CA HIS A 13 -14.66 3.78 -2.26
C HIS A 13 -14.38 4.68 -1.05
N SER A 14 -14.44 4.12 0.17
CA SER A 14 -14.19 4.90 1.39
C SER A 14 -12.79 5.52 1.42
N LEU A 15 -11.77 4.77 0.95
CA LEU A 15 -10.40 5.28 0.87
C LEU A 15 -10.30 6.43 -0.11
N SER A 16 -10.87 6.27 -1.31
CA SER A 16 -10.86 7.31 -2.34
C SER A 16 -11.53 8.61 -1.90
N THR A 17 -12.66 8.51 -1.19
CA THR A 17 -13.37 9.68 -0.62
C THR A 17 -12.56 10.36 0.49
N SER A 18 -11.70 9.63 1.21
CA SER A 18 -10.84 10.22 2.22
C SER A 18 -9.69 11.03 1.60
N LEU A 19 -9.21 10.62 0.43
CA LEU A 19 -8.10 11.27 -0.26
C LEU A 19 -8.49 12.62 -0.87
N SER A 20 -9.74 12.77 -1.32
CA SER A 20 -10.22 13.96 -2.03
C SER A 20 -10.50 15.18 -1.14
N LYS A 21 -10.10 15.17 0.13
CA LYS A 21 -10.49 16.20 1.11
C LYS A 21 -9.61 17.46 1.07
N THR A 22 -8.37 17.38 0.62
CA THR A 22 -7.40 18.50 0.66
C THR A 22 -6.44 18.43 -0.54
N PRO A 23 -6.54 19.35 -1.53
CA PRO A 23 -5.73 19.32 -2.76
C PRO A 23 -4.22 19.49 -2.55
N GLU A 24 -3.82 20.14 -1.44
CA GLU A 24 -2.43 20.53 -1.16
C GLU A 24 -1.67 19.44 -0.37
N ASP A 25 -2.37 18.49 0.27
CA ASP A 25 -1.74 17.48 1.10
C ASP A 25 -1.31 16.27 0.27
N THR A 26 -0.03 15.91 0.37
CA THR A 26 0.44 14.62 -0.16
C THR A 26 0.04 13.49 0.77
N LYS A 27 -0.58 12.43 0.22
CA LYS A 27 -0.94 11.20 0.94
C LYS A 27 -0.22 10.01 0.34
N TYR A 28 0.19 9.09 1.21
CA TYR A 28 0.83 7.84 0.83
C TYR A 28 -0.02 6.65 1.26
N ILE A 29 -0.17 5.68 0.36
CA ILE A 29 -0.88 4.42 0.62
C ILE A 29 -0.02 3.28 0.13
N ILE A 30 0.17 2.26 0.94
CA ILE A 30 0.80 1.01 0.52
C ILE A 30 -0.18 -0.15 0.55
N PHE A 31 -0.26 -0.85 -0.57
CA PHE A 31 -1.05 -2.07 -0.72
C PHE A 31 -0.16 -3.28 -0.49
N TYR A 32 -0.43 -4.00 0.59
CA TYR A 32 0.26 -5.24 0.95
C TYR A 32 -0.64 -6.46 0.82
N ALA A 33 -0.01 -7.60 0.61
CA ALA A 33 -0.62 -8.90 0.85
C ALA A 33 -0.91 -9.09 2.34
N SER A 34 -2.06 -9.70 2.67
CA SER A 34 -2.43 -9.96 4.07
C SER A 34 -1.40 -10.80 4.81
N ILE A 35 -1.47 -10.75 6.14
CA ILE A 35 -0.59 -11.52 7.02
C ILE A 35 -1.09 -12.96 7.11
N ASN A 36 -0.16 -13.92 6.99
CA ASN A 36 -0.45 -15.33 7.26
C ASN A 36 -0.52 -15.53 8.78
N PRO A 37 -1.67 -16.01 9.33
CA PRO A 37 -1.85 -16.14 10.77
C PRO A 37 -0.92 -17.18 11.41
N SER A 38 -0.44 -18.18 10.65
CA SER A 38 0.48 -19.20 11.18
C SER A 38 1.90 -18.68 11.33
N THR A 39 2.32 -17.70 10.53
CA THR A 39 3.71 -17.19 10.53
C THR A 39 3.82 -15.77 11.06
N GLY A 40 2.71 -15.04 11.16
CA GLY A 40 2.69 -13.62 11.49
C GLY A 40 3.32 -12.73 10.41
N LYS A 41 3.55 -13.24 9.20
CA LYS A 41 4.22 -12.50 8.11
C LYS A 41 3.36 -12.45 6.85
N SER A 42 3.57 -11.46 6.00
CA SER A 42 2.93 -11.40 4.68
C SER A 42 3.22 -12.67 3.86
N TRP A 43 2.22 -13.17 3.13
CA TRP A 43 2.40 -14.34 2.24
C TRP A 43 3.15 -13.99 0.94
N CYS A 44 3.28 -12.71 0.60
CA CYS A 44 4.04 -12.23 -0.55
C CYS A 44 5.51 -11.98 -0.17
N GLY A 45 6.44 -12.44 -1.01
CA GLY A 45 7.88 -12.22 -0.81
C GLY A 45 8.25 -10.74 -0.82
N ASP A 46 7.89 -10.06 -1.91
CA ASP A 46 8.19 -8.65 -2.11
C ASP A 46 7.59 -7.75 -1.03
N CYS A 47 6.42 -8.12 -0.48
CA CYS A 47 5.84 -7.38 0.65
C CYS A 47 6.72 -7.48 1.91
N ARG A 48 7.29 -8.66 2.18
CA ARG A 48 8.20 -8.85 3.33
C ARG A 48 9.53 -8.13 3.14
N ASP A 49 10.00 -8.02 1.90
CA ASP A 49 11.25 -7.32 1.60
C ASP A 49 11.05 -5.79 1.67
N ALA A 50 9.86 -5.29 1.31
CA ALA A 50 9.54 -3.87 1.35
C ALA A 50 9.17 -3.31 2.74
N GLU A 51 8.46 -4.08 3.57
CA GLU A 51 7.93 -3.61 4.86
C GLU A 51 9.00 -2.96 5.76
N PRO A 52 10.18 -3.55 6.00
CA PRO A 52 11.21 -2.91 6.83
C PRO A 52 11.75 -1.60 6.25
N LEU A 53 11.84 -1.51 4.92
CA LEU A 53 12.34 -0.30 4.27
C LEU A 53 11.30 0.83 4.33
N ILE A 54 10.03 0.51 4.08
CA ILE A 54 8.93 1.47 4.12
C ILE A 54 8.77 2.02 5.53
N GLU A 55 8.70 1.17 6.56
CA GLU A 55 8.60 1.60 7.96
C GLU A 55 9.75 2.53 8.34
N ARG A 56 10.99 2.15 7.99
CA ARG A 56 12.18 2.96 8.28
C ARG A 56 12.12 4.33 7.60
N ARG A 57 11.90 4.36 6.28
CA ARG A 57 11.97 5.61 5.51
C ARG A 57 10.84 6.57 5.86
N PHE A 58 9.62 6.10 6.06
CA PHE A 58 8.52 6.97 6.49
C PHE A 58 8.74 7.53 7.90
N ALA A 59 9.29 6.73 8.82
CA ALA A 59 9.68 7.23 10.14
C ALA A 59 10.80 8.28 10.08
N GLU A 60 11.82 8.06 9.25
CA GLU A 60 12.94 9.02 9.05
C GLU A 60 12.47 10.34 8.43
N GLU A 61 11.55 10.30 7.46
CA GLU A 61 10.98 11.49 6.82
C GLU A 61 9.88 12.16 7.68
N GLY A 62 9.48 11.55 8.79
CA GLY A 62 8.38 12.03 9.63
C GLY A 62 7.03 12.08 8.90
N ARG A 63 6.80 11.13 7.98
CA ARG A 63 5.59 11.03 7.15
C ARG A 63 4.77 9.80 7.55
N ASP A 64 3.46 9.90 7.42
CA ASP A 64 2.56 8.76 7.58
C ASP A 64 2.33 8.03 6.25
N VAL A 65 2.11 6.71 6.32
CA VAL A 65 1.65 5.87 5.20
C VAL A 65 0.46 5.02 5.64
N GLU A 66 -0.62 5.09 4.89
CA GLU A 66 -1.79 4.25 5.11
C GLU A 66 -1.53 2.84 4.58
N VAL A 67 -1.71 1.82 5.43
CA VAL A 67 -1.50 0.41 5.05
C VAL A 67 -2.82 -0.28 4.70
N VAL A 68 -2.88 -0.83 3.49
CA VAL A 68 -4.04 -1.58 3.00
C VAL A 68 -3.67 -3.04 2.73
N PHE A 69 -4.34 -3.97 3.41
CA PHE A 69 -4.25 -5.39 3.11
C PHE A 69 -5.30 -5.79 2.07
N VAL A 70 -4.83 -6.23 0.90
CA VAL A 70 -5.69 -6.59 -0.24
C VAL A 70 -6.34 -7.98 -0.12
N GLY A 71 -6.05 -8.67 0.99
CA GLY A 71 -6.58 -9.99 1.33
C GLY A 71 -5.58 -11.13 1.20
N VAL A 72 -6.07 -12.34 1.47
CA VAL A 72 -5.32 -13.59 1.36
C VAL A 72 -5.01 -13.93 -0.10
N LYS A 73 -4.03 -14.82 -0.33
CA LYS A 73 -3.53 -15.16 -1.67
C LYS A 73 -4.63 -15.58 -2.66
N THR A 74 -5.65 -16.31 -2.23
CA THR A 74 -6.78 -16.72 -3.10
C THR A 74 -7.64 -15.52 -3.49
N VAL A 75 -7.98 -14.65 -2.54
CA VAL A 75 -8.73 -13.40 -2.76
C VAL A 75 -7.95 -12.45 -3.66
N TRP A 76 -6.62 -12.33 -3.49
CA TRP A 76 -5.80 -11.50 -4.38
C TRP A 76 -5.71 -12.05 -5.79
N ARG A 77 -5.67 -13.38 -5.97
CA ARG A 77 -5.55 -13.98 -7.31
C ARG A 77 -6.79 -13.78 -8.17
N ASP A 78 -7.95 -13.60 -7.54
CA ASP A 78 -9.19 -13.30 -8.24
C ASP A 78 -9.05 -12.01 -9.09
N PRO A 79 -9.35 -12.02 -10.41
CA PRO A 79 -9.40 -10.81 -11.23
C PRO A 79 -10.49 -9.82 -10.79
N GLU A 80 -11.49 -10.27 -10.05
CA GLU A 80 -12.57 -9.46 -9.49
C GLU A 80 -12.26 -8.88 -8.10
N ASN A 81 -11.02 -9.04 -7.62
CA ASN A 81 -10.57 -8.35 -6.42
C ASN A 81 -10.77 -6.83 -6.56
N VAL A 82 -11.47 -6.23 -5.60
CA VAL A 82 -11.87 -4.82 -5.63
C VAL A 82 -10.69 -3.85 -5.74
N TRP A 83 -9.51 -4.22 -5.22
CA TRP A 83 -8.31 -3.38 -5.26
C TRP A 83 -7.64 -3.35 -6.65
N LYS A 84 -7.92 -4.35 -7.50
CA LYS A 84 -7.47 -4.37 -8.90
C LYS A 84 -8.31 -3.47 -9.81
N LYS A 85 -9.45 -2.98 -9.32
CA LYS A 85 -10.36 -2.10 -10.07
C LYS A 85 -10.06 -0.63 -9.76
N LYS A 86 -10.66 0.28 -10.53
CA LYS A 86 -10.63 1.72 -10.24
C LYS A 86 -11.20 2.00 -8.84
N PRO A 87 -10.69 3.01 -8.11
CA PRO A 87 -9.74 4.02 -8.59
C PRO A 87 -8.26 3.64 -8.50
N PHE A 88 -7.90 2.64 -7.69
CA PHE A 88 -6.50 2.33 -7.40
C PHE A 88 -5.81 1.48 -8.46
N ALA A 89 -6.55 0.56 -9.11
CA ALA A 89 -6.04 -0.32 -10.17
C ALA A 89 -4.71 -1.00 -9.78
N VAL A 90 -4.65 -1.59 -8.58
CA VAL A 90 -3.45 -2.26 -8.08
C VAL A 90 -3.20 -3.51 -8.90
N GLU A 91 -2.10 -3.54 -9.64
CA GLU A 91 -1.77 -4.66 -10.54
C GLU A 91 -0.92 -5.73 -9.84
N LYS A 92 -0.03 -5.30 -8.93
CA LYS A 92 0.96 -6.16 -8.28
C LYS A 92 1.23 -5.71 -6.85
N LEU A 93 1.89 -6.55 -6.05
CA LEU A 93 2.16 -6.28 -4.63
C LEU A 93 3.66 -6.36 -4.35
N PRO A 94 4.19 -5.49 -3.48
CA PRO A 94 3.53 -4.30 -2.95
C PRO A 94 3.30 -3.24 -4.05
N THR A 95 2.37 -2.32 -3.81
CA THR A 95 2.26 -1.07 -4.59
C THR A 95 2.19 0.09 -3.62
N LEU A 96 3.11 1.05 -3.74
CA LEU A 96 3.09 2.31 -3.00
C LEU A 96 2.55 3.42 -3.90
N LEU A 97 1.52 4.12 -3.45
CA LEU A 97 0.96 5.30 -4.11
C LEU A 97 1.39 6.57 -3.39
N LYS A 98 1.69 7.61 -4.17
CA LYS A 98 1.81 9.01 -3.73
C LYS A 98 0.74 9.81 -4.44
N ILE A 99 -0.09 10.50 -3.68
CA ILE A 99 -1.24 11.24 -4.19
C ILE A 99 -1.12 12.68 -3.73
N THR A 100 -1.04 13.62 -4.67
CA THR A 100 -0.96 15.06 -4.42
C THR A 100 -1.97 15.75 -5.34
N GLY A 101 -3.10 16.20 -4.77
CA GLY A 101 -4.24 16.66 -5.57
C GLY A 101 -4.70 15.61 -6.57
N ASP A 102 -4.67 15.96 -7.86
CA ASP A 102 -5.05 15.07 -8.97
C ASP A 102 -3.87 14.22 -9.50
N LYS A 103 -2.65 14.41 -8.98
CA LYS A 103 -1.47 13.65 -9.40
C LYS A 103 -1.34 12.36 -8.59
N TRP A 104 -1.24 11.24 -9.29
CA TRP A 104 -1.09 9.90 -8.71
C TRP A 104 0.15 9.24 -9.28
N ASP A 105 1.17 9.06 -8.45
CA ASP A 105 2.40 8.33 -8.79
C ASP A 105 2.41 6.96 -8.10
N LYS A 106 3.08 5.96 -8.69
CA LYS A 106 3.18 4.60 -8.15
C LYS A 106 4.60 4.01 -8.19
N LEU A 107 4.99 3.31 -7.14
CA LEU A 107 6.05 2.30 -7.15
C LEU A 107 5.42 0.92 -7.01
N VAL A 108 5.96 -0.07 -7.70
CA VAL A 108 5.36 -1.41 -7.83
C VAL A 108 6.43 -2.49 -7.67
N GLU A 109 6.13 -3.54 -6.91
CA GLU A 109 7.02 -4.68 -6.65
C GLU A 109 8.42 -4.25 -6.20
N ALA A 110 9.45 -4.64 -6.95
CA ALA A 110 10.87 -4.35 -6.72
C ALA A 110 11.17 -2.87 -6.54
N ASP A 111 10.40 -2.00 -7.20
CA ASP A 111 10.64 -0.57 -7.15
C ASP A 111 10.27 0.02 -5.79
N VAL A 112 9.38 -0.64 -5.02
CA VAL A 112 9.00 -0.21 -3.67
C VAL A 112 10.16 -0.39 -2.68
N TYR A 113 10.99 -1.41 -2.89
CA TYR A 113 12.12 -1.73 -2.01
C TYR A 113 13.49 -1.49 -2.65
N ASP A 114 13.52 -0.74 -3.75
CA ASP A 114 14.72 -0.09 -4.25
C ASP A 114 14.90 1.24 -3.51
N GLN A 115 15.98 1.34 -2.73
CA GLN A 115 16.23 2.50 -1.88
C GLN A 115 16.32 3.81 -2.69
N ALA A 116 16.98 3.80 -3.85
CA ALA A 116 17.16 5.02 -4.64
C ALA A 116 15.84 5.48 -5.26
N LYS A 117 15.00 4.55 -5.73
CA LYS A 117 13.66 4.87 -6.25
C LYS A 117 12.73 5.35 -5.16
N LEU A 118 12.72 4.69 -4.00
CA LEU A 118 11.91 5.11 -2.86
C LEU A 118 12.32 6.51 -2.39
N ASP A 119 13.62 6.78 -2.27
CA ASP A 119 14.13 8.10 -1.89
C ASP A 119 13.74 9.18 -2.90
N ALA A 120 13.77 8.86 -4.20
CA ALA A 120 13.30 9.78 -5.22
C ALA A 120 11.79 10.01 -5.15
N PHE A 121 11.02 8.98 -4.79
CA PHE A 121 9.56 9.02 -4.71
C PHE A 121 9.04 9.84 -3.51
N LEU A 122 9.79 9.85 -2.40
CA LEU A 122 9.42 10.59 -1.19
C LEU A 122 9.78 12.08 -1.25
N LYS A 123 10.62 12.52 -2.20
CA LYS A 123 10.91 13.94 -2.43
C LYS A 123 9.67 14.68 -2.94
N ASP A 124 9.54 15.94 -2.54
CA ASP A 124 8.47 16.84 -2.99
C ASP A 124 8.67 17.29 -4.44
#